data_AF-A0A7Z9F4W8-F1
#
_entry.id   AF-A0A7Z9F4W8-F1
#
_cell.length_a   1.000
_cell.length_b   1.000
_cell.length_c   1.000
_cell.angle_alpha   90.00
_cell.angle_beta   90.00
_cell.angle_gamma   90.00
#
_symmetry.space_group_name_H-M   'P 1'
#
loop_
_entity.id
_entity.type
_entity.pdbx_description
1 polymer ?
#
loop_
_entity_poly.entity_id
_entity_poly.type
_entity_poly.pdbx_seq_one_letter_code
_entity_poly.pdbx_strand_id
1 'polypeptide(L)' 'MIASAAGASVGSSIVAYGASKGDVNGLGLTLEQSLAEENIRVNVLCPGNIATPLKLSIIDQQV' A
#
# COMPACT_ATOMS: atom_id res chain seq x y z
N MET A 1 -7.28 -1.72 4.62
CA MET A 1 -6.31 -0.65 4.30
C MET A 1 -5.56 -0.98 3.02
N ILE A 2 -4.95 0.01 2.35
CA ILE A 2 -4.34 -0.14 1.01
C ILE A 2 -2.85 0.23 1.05
N ALA A 3 -2.01 -0.79 0.98
CA ALA A 3 -0.55 -0.71 0.89
C ALA A 3 -0.08 -0.62 -0.59
N SER A 4 1.20 -0.86 -0.85
CA SER A 4 1.78 -0.94 -2.20
C SER A 4 3.06 -1.77 -2.19
N ALA A 5 3.34 -2.48 -3.28
CA ALA A 5 4.58 -3.26 -3.42
C ALA A 5 5.83 -2.35 -3.34
N ALA A 6 5.66 -1.07 -3.69
CA ALA A 6 6.70 -0.06 -3.59
C ALA A 6 7.16 0.21 -2.14
N GLY A 7 6.32 -0.11 -1.15
CA GLY A 7 6.65 -0.02 0.29
C GLY A 7 6.83 -1.38 0.98
N ALA A 8 6.62 -2.49 0.26
CA ALA A 8 6.61 -3.84 0.84
C ALA A 8 7.72 -4.75 0.30
N SER A 9 8.10 -4.68 -0.98
CA SER A 9 9.01 -5.66 -1.59
C SER A 9 9.90 -5.14 -2.72
N VAL A 10 9.52 -4.06 -3.43
CA VAL A 10 10.23 -3.61 -4.66
C VAL A 10 10.97 -2.29 -4.45
N GLY A 11 10.63 -1.53 -3.40
CA GLY A 11 11.14 -0.18 -3.19
C GLY A 11 10.48 0.86 -4.10
N SER A 12 10.51 2.13 -3.69
CA SER A 12 9.92 3.24 -4.44
C SER A 12 10.99 4.26 -4.81
N SER A 13 10.91 4.82 -6.01
CA SER A 13 11.66 6.03 -6.38
C SER A 13 11.20 7.27 -5.61
N ILE A 14 10.03 7.20 -4.95
CA ILE A 14 9.47 8.27 -4.12
C ILE A 14 9.54 7.80 -2.66
N VAL A 15 10.59 8.22 -1.94
CA VAL A 15 10.88 7.75 -0.57
C VAL A 15 9.67 7.89 0.36
N ALA A 16 9.02 9.06 0.37
CA ALA A 16 7.85 9.29 1.21
C ALA A 16 6.69 8.35 0.88
N TYR A 17 6.42 8.09 -0.40
CA TYR A 17 5.38 7.16 -0.82
C TYR A 17 5.71 5.72 -0.43
N GLY A 18 6.96 5.29 -0.64
CA GLY A 18 7.44 3.97 -0.23
C GLY A 18 7.28 3.75 1.27
N ALA A 19 7.76 4.69 2.09
CA ALA A 19 7.61 4.65 3.55
C ALA A 19 6.13 4.60 3.95
N SER A 20 5.32 5.56 3.49
CA SER A 20 3.89 5.61 3.84
C SER A 20 3.11 4.37 3.43
N LYS A 21 3.48 3.71 2.31
CA LYS A 21 2.81 2.47 1.87
C LYS A 21 3.34 1.21 2.55
N GLY A 22 4.56 1.23 3.09
CA GLY A 22 5.08 0.19 3.97
C GLY A 22 4.46 0.25 5.37
N ASP A 23 4.34 1.46 5.93
CA ASP A 23 3.77 1.70 7.26
C ASP A 23 2.35 1.15 7.42
N VAL A 24 1.55 1.18 6.35
CA VAL A 24 0.19 0.61 6.33
C VAL A 24 0.16 -0.87 6.71
N ASN A 25 1.20 -1.63 6.38
CA ASN A 25 1.30 -3.03 6.76
C ASN A 25 1.51 -3.19 8.28
N GLY A 26 2.42 -2.40 8.86
CA GLY A 26 2.64 -2.36 10.31
C GLY A 26 1.39 -1.92 11.07
N LEU A 27 0.72 -0.86 10.58
CA LEU A 27 -0.56 -0.40 11.13
C LEU A 27 -1.63 -1.50 11.09
N GLY A 28 -1.68 -2.28 10.00
CA GLY A 28 -2.56 -3.44 9.87
C GLY A 28 -2.37 -4.46 10.97
N LEU A 29 -1.12 -4.86 11.21
CA LEU A 29 -0.76 -5.83 12.24
C LEU A 29 -1.12 -5.33 13.64
N THR A 30 -0.82 -4.07 13.94
CA THR A 30 -1.13 -3.49 15.26
C THR A 30 -2.64 -3.36 15.49
N LEU A 31 -3.40 -2.92 14.49
CA LEU A 31 -4.84 -2.76 14.62
C LEU A 31 -5.58 -4.10 14.68
N GLU A 32 -5.13 -5.11 13.93
CA GLU A 32 -5.71 -6.46 14.01
C GLU A 32 -5.71 -6.97 15.45
N GLN A 33 -4.56 -6.90 16.12
CA GLN A 33 -4.42 -7.35 17.50
C GLN A 33 -5.27 -6.50 18.46
N SER A 34 -5.30 -5.17 18.27
CA SER A 34 -6.04 -4.27 19.15
C SER A 34 -7.56 -4.43 19.06
N LEU A 35 -8.09 -4.87 17.92
CA LEU A 35 -9.52 -4.91 17.65
C LEU A 35 -10.10 -6.34 17.69
N ALA A 36 -9.26 -7.34 17.99
CA ALA A 36 -9.63 -8.74 17.97
C ALA A 36 -10.75 -9.08 18.99
N GLU A 37 -10.71 -8.50 20.19
CA GLU A 37 -11.72 -8.74 21.24
C GLU A 37 -13.10 -8.19 20.86
N GLU A 38 -13.15 -7.18 20.00
CA GLU A 38 -14.38 -6.61 19.45
C GLU A 38 -14.91 -7.40 18.24
N ASN A 39 -14.26 -8.51 17.87
CA ASN A 39 -14.57 -9.31 16.69
C ASN A 39 -14.51 -8.49 15.37
N ILE A 40 -13.60 -7.51 15.31
CA ILE A 40 -13.38 -6.66 14.13
C ILE A 40 -12.14 -7.15 13.38
N ARG A 41 -12.30 -7.46 12.09
CA ARG A 41 -11.19 -7.92 11.24
C ARG A 41 -10.51 -6.76 10.53
N VAL A 42 -9.19 -6.76 10.52
CA VAL A 42 -8.36 -5.82 9.78
C VAL A 42 -7.71 -6.52 8.60
N ASN A 43 -7.79 -5.92 7.41
CA ASN A 43 -7.17 -6.48 6.19
C ASN A 43 -6.34 -5.40 5.52
N VAL A 44 -5.19 -5.80 4.98
CA VAL A 44 -4.32 -4.94 4.18
C VAL A 44 -4.18 -5.55 2.79
N LEU A 45 -4.47 -4.76 1.76
CA LEU A 45 -4.31 -5.17 0.38
C LEU A 45 -3.16 -4.42 -0.27
N CYS A 46 -2.40 -5.10 -1.12
CA CYS A 46 -1.25 -4.56 -1.83
C CYS A 46 -1.52 -4.61 -3.36
N PRO A 47 -2.08 -3.54 -3.94
CA PRO A 47 -2.35 -3.51 -5.37
C PRO A 47 -1.05 -3.53 -6.19
N GLY A 48 -1.07 -4.27 -7.28
CA GLY A 48 -0.06 -4.19 -8.33
C GLY A 48 -0.34 -3.04 -9.31
N ASN A 49 0.16 -3.17 -10.53
CA ASN A 49 -0.15 -2.22 -11.59
C ASN A 49 -1.62 -2.33 -11.99
N ILE A 50 -2.36 -1.23 -11.87
CA ILE A 50 -3.76 -1.12 -12.28
C ILE A 50 -3.84 -0.03 -13.35
N ALA A 51 -4.56 -0.30 -14.44
CA ALA A 51 -4.80 0.65 -15.53
C ALA A 51 -5.75 1.76 -15.08
N THR A 52 -5.21 2.73 -14.34
CA THR A 52 -5.90 3.96 -13.93
C THR A 52 -5.43 5.12 -14.79
N PRO A 53 -6.24 6.18 -14.97
CA PRO A 53 -5.81 7.38 -15.71
C PRO A 53 -4.46 7.93 -15.24
N LEU A 54 -4.21 7.93 -13.92
CA LEU A 54 -2.93 8.35 -13.33
C LEU A 54 -1.75 7.45 -13.74
N LYS A 55 -1.94 6.13 -13.71
CA LYS A 55 -0.86 5.21 -14.10
C LYS A 55 -0.58 5.31 -15.60
N LEU A 56 -1.63 5.41 -16.40
CA LEU A 56 -1.53 5.54 -17.86
C LEU A 56 -0.84 6.85 -18.24
N SER A 57 -1.20 7.98 -17.63
CA SER A 57 -0.55 9.27 -17.93
C SER A 57 0.95 9.28 -17.63
N ILE A 58 1.39 8.57 -16.57
CA ILE A 58 2.82 8.44 -16.24
C ILE A 58 3.54 7.58 -17.30
N ILE A 59 2.90 6.51 -17.77
CA ILE A 59 3.47 5.67 -18.83
C ILE A 59 3.57 6.46 -20.14
N ASP A 60 2.53 7.20 -20.52
CA ASP A 60 2.51 8.01 -21.73
C ASP A 60 3.60 9.09 -21.73
N GLN A 61 3.95 9.64 -20.56
CA GLN A 61 5.05 10.60 -20.41
C GLN A 61 6.45 9.99 -20.50
N GLN A 62 6.57 8.66 -20.47
CA GLN A 62 7.85 7.95 -20.55
C GLN A 62 8.20 7.48 -21.98
N VAL A 63 7.28 7.67 -22.93
CA VAL A 63 7.43 7.37 -24.37
C VAL A 63 7.77 8.65 -25.12
#